data_AF-A0A6B2XKY6-F1
#
_entry.id   AF-A0A6B2XKY6-F1
#
_cell.length_a   1.000
_cell.length_b   1.000
_cell.length_c   1.000
_cell.angle_alpha   90.00
_cell.angle_beta   90.00
_cell.angle_gamma   90.00
#
_symmetry.space_group_name_H-M   'P 1'
#
loop_
_entity.id
_entity.type
_entity.pdbx_description
1 polymer ?
#
loop_
_entity_poly.entity_id
_entity_poly.type
_entity_poly.pdbx_seq_one_letter_code
_entity_poly.pdbx_strand_id
1 'polypeptide(L)'
;HEHVKVVGSLNLVQSLLREKLFDRLDLWVHPILLGVGKKVFDGGTVPTNVTLLEPPAAGPKGTVFLRYGLADGTPATGDMSAPGRGV
;
A
#
# COMPACT_ATOMS: atom_id res chain seq x y z
N HIS A 1 2.93 14.11 -22.24
CA HIS A 1 2.36 12.92 -21.57
C HIS A 1 3.35 12.46 -20.50
N GLU A 2 3.16 12.78 -19.22
CA GLU A 2 4.19 12.61 -18.16
C GLU A 2 3.85 11.60 -17.05
N HIS A 3 2.90 10.68 -17.29
CA HIS A 3 2.54 9.68 -16.27
C HIS A 3 2.80 8.26 -16.76
N VAL A 4 3.75 7.58 -16.12
CA VAL A 4 4.00 6.14 -16.32
C VAL A 4 3.15 5.38 -15.32
N LYS A 5 2.28 4.48 -15.81
CA LYS A 5 1.49 3.59 -14.96
C LYS A 5 2.03 2.17 -15.07
N VAL A 6 2.49 1.64 -13.94
CA VAL A 6 2.94 0.25 -13.85
C VAL A 6 1.84 -0.57 -13.18
N VAL A 7 1.09 -1.33 -13.99
CA VAL A 7 0.05 -2.26 -13.50
C VAL A 7 0.63 -3.66 -13.30
N GLY A 8 1.81 -3.94 -13.87
CA GLY A 8 2.55 -5.19 -13.73
C GLY A 8 3.87 -5.15 -14.52
N SER A 9 4.74 -6.15 -14.40
CA SER A 9 4.60 -7.40 -13.63
C SER A 9 4.64 -7.18 -12.11
N LEU A 10 4.14 -8.16 -11.33
CA LEU A 10 4.20 -8.08 -9.86
C LEU A 10 5.64 -7.96 -9.34
N ASN A 11 6.59 -8.63 -9.98
CA ASN A 11 8.01 -8.53 -9.63
C ASN A 11 8.55 -7.11 -9.86
N LEU A 12 8.12 -6.45 -10.94
CA LEU A 12 8.48 -5.06 -11.21
C LEU A 12 7.86 -4.12 -10.17
N VAL A 13 6.58 -4.31 -9.84
CA VAL A 13 5.91 -3.55 -8.77
C VAL A 13 6.63 -3.72 -7.44
N GLN A 14 6.98 -4.95 -7.05
CA GLN A 14 7.74 -5.22 -5.83
C GLN A 14 9.12 -4.56 -5.84
N SER A 15 9.79 -4.52 -6.99
CA SER A 15 11.11 -3.87 -7.13
C SER A 15 10.98 -2.35 -6.96
N LEU A 16 9.98 -1.73 -7.60
CA LEU A 16 9.72 -0.28 -7.46
C LEU A 16 9.32 0.09 -6.02
N LEU A 17 8.50 -0.71 -5.37
CA LEU A 17 8.12 -0.52 -3.96
C LEU A 17 9.32 -0.64 -3.03
N ARG A 18 10.22 -1.59 -3.28
CA ARG A 18 11.44 -1.80 -2.49
C ARG A 18 12.38 -0.61 -2.58
N GLU A 19 12.60 -0.09 -3.78
CA GLU A 19 13.48 1.04 -4.02
C GLU A 19 12.79 2.41 -3.78
N LYS A 20 11.53 2.42 -3.32
CA LYS A 20 10.69 3.63 -3.16
C LYS A 20 10.60 4.49 -4.43
N LEU A 21 10.68 3.87 -5.60
CA LEU A 21 10.63 4.52 -6.91
C LEU A 21 9.19 4.64 -7.42
N PHE A 22 8.31 5.21 -6.59
CA PHE A 22 6.93 5.50 -6.97
C PHE A 22 6.46 6.81 -6.32
N ASP A 23 5.73 7.61 -7.08
CA ASP A 23 5.09 8.82 -6.55
C ASP A 23 3.67 8.51 -6.05
N ARG A 24 2.99 7.57 -6.72
CA ARG A 24 1.59 7.23 -6.48
C ARG A 24 1.32 5.73 -6.54
N LEU A 25 0.61 5.22 -5.54
CA LEU A 25 0.11 3.86 -5.45
C LEU A 25 -1.43 3.85 -5.55
N ASP A 26 -1.93 3.37 -6.68
CA ASP A 26 -3.37 3.14 -6.91
C ASP A 26 -3.70 1.68 -6.51
N LEU A 27 -4.39 1.49 -5.37
CA LEU A 27 -4.68 0.18 -4.78
C LEU A 27 -6.17 -0.17 -4.89
N TRP A 28 -6.46 -1.35 -5.43
CA TRP A 28 -7.81 -1.92 -5.49
C TRP A 28 -7.94 -3.07 -4.49
N VAL A 29 -8.80 -2.90 -3.50
CA VAL A 29 -9.07 -3.92 -2.47
C VAL A 29 -10.38 -4.61 -2.82
N HIS A 30 -10.32 -5.92 -3.08
CA HIS A 30 -11.48 -6.74 -3.37
C HIS A 30 -11.91 -7.53 -2.12
N PRO A 31 -13.21 -7.66 -1.85
CA PRO A 31 -13.72 -8.37 -0.66
C PRO A 31 -13.69 -9.89 -0.86
N ILE A 32 -12.50 -10.45 -1.06
CA ILE A 32 -12.26 -11.89 -1.25
C ILE A 32 -11.04 -12.35 -0.46
N LEU A 33 -11.07 -13.59 0.03
CA LEU A 33 -9.95 -14.23 0.73
C LEU A 33 -9.46 -15.39 -0.11
N LEU A 34 -8.23 -15.31 -0.61
CA LEU A 34 -7.66 -16.32 -1.53
C LEU A 34 -6.81 -17.39 -0.84
N GLY A 35 -6.30 -17.14 0.38
CA GLY A 35 -5.47 -18.07 1.16
C GLY A 35 -4.04 -18.25 0.63
N VAL A 36 -3.86 -18.42 -0.68
CA VAL A 36 -2.58 -18.59 -1.36
C VAL A 36 -2.52 -17.73 -2.63
N GLY A 37 -1.30 -17.40 -3.06
CA GLY A 37 -1.09 -16.62 -4.29
C GLY A 37 0.15 -15.74 -4.20
N LYS A 38 0.43 -15.03 -5.30
CA LYS A 38 1.52 -14.05 -5.33
C LYS A 38 1.11 -12.79 -4.58
N LYS A 39 1.93 -12.35 -3.64
CA LYS A 39 1.66 -11.19 -2.78
C LYS A 39 2.26 -9.92 -3.38
N VAL A 40 1.52 -8.82 -3.39
CA VAL A 40 2.05 -7.49 -3.77
C VAL A 40 3.11 -7.06 -2.76
N PHE A 41 2.83 -7.28 -1.48
CA PHE A 41 3.74 -7.04 -0.37
C PHE A 41 4.23 -8.39 0.14
N ASP A 42 5.40 -8.81 -0.33
CA ASP A 42 6.08 -10.01 0.17
C ASP A 42 7.27 -9.61 1.06
N GLY A 43 8.03 -10.59 1.57
CA GLY A 43 9.09 -10.45 2.58
C GLY A 43 10.24 -9.48 2.29
N GLY A 44 10.22 -8.73 1.18
CA GLY A 44 11.19 -7.68 0.85
C GLY A 44 10.61 -6.27 0.80
N THR A 45 9.41 -6.06 1.34
CA THR A 45 8.78 -4.72 1.39
C THR A 45 9.51 -3.82 2.39
N VAL A 46 9.98 -2.66 1.95
CA VAL A 46 10.64 -1.68 2.82
C VAL A 46 9.58 -0.85 3.55
N PRO A 47 9.67 -0.67 4.88
CA PRO A 47 8.76 0.18 5.63
C PRO A 47 8.71 1.60 5.03
N THR A 48 7.52 2.01 4.61
CA THR A 48 7.30 3.23 3.84
C THR A 48 6.03 3.91 4.31
N ASN A 49 6.12 5.19 4.65
CA ASN A 49 4.93 6.00 4.94
C ASN A 49 4.21 6.31 3.63
N VAL A 50 2.87 6.25 3.67
CA VAL A 50 2.03 6.67 2.55
C VAL A 50 0.90 7.53 3.08
N THR A 51 0.51 8.54 2.29
CA THR A 51 -0.59 9.44 2.63
C THR A 51 -1.73 9.25 1.64
N LEU A 52 -2.95 9.19 2.15
CA LEU A 52 -4.13 9.13 1.30
C LEU A 52 -4.29 10.46 0.55
N LEU A 53 -4.25 10.42 -0.79
CA LEU A 53 -4.35 11.62 -1.63
C LEU A 53 -5.80 12.04 -1.89
N GLU A 54 -6.72 11.08 -1.88
CA GLU A 54 -8.14 11.29 -2.17
C GLU A 54 -9.00 10.41 -1.25
N PRO A 55 -10.22 10.82 -0.88
CA PRO A 55 -11.13 9.99 -0.10
C PRO A 55 -11.32 8.60 -0.72
N PRO A 56 -11.39 7.52 0.09
CA PRO A 56 -11.56 6.17 -0.45
C PRO A 56 -12.86 6.08 -1.23
N ALA A 57 -12.81 5.51 -2.44
CA ALA A 57 -14.00 5.29 -3.25
C ALA A 57 -14.46 3.84 -3.12
N ALA A 58 -15.62 3.63 -2.49
CA ALA A 58 -16.23 2.30 -2.37
C ALA A 58 -17.24 2.06 -3.49
N GLY A 59 -17.14 0.90 -4.14
CA GLY A 59 -18.11 0.44 -5.13
C GLY A 59 -19.25 -0.38 -4.51
N PRO A 60 -20.37 -0.55 -5.22
CA PRO A 60 -21.57 -1.24 -4.71
C PRO A 60 -21.35 -2.73 -4.39
N LYS A 61 -20.27 -3.34 -4.91
CA LYS A 61 -19.89 -4.73 -4.64
C LYS A 61 -18.84 -4.88 -3.53
N GLY A 62 -18.54 -3.80 -2.79
CA GLY A 62 -17.57 -3.81 -1.69
C GLY A 62 -16.11 -3.66 -2.12
N THR A 63 -15.82 -3.47 -3.41
CA THR A 63 -14.48 -3.10 -3.86
C THR A 63 -14.15 -1.68 -3.39
N VAL A 64 -12.95 -1.47 -2.83
CA VAL A 64 -12.48 -0.16 -2.39
C VAL A 64 -11.29 0.27 -3.23
N PHE A 65 -11.35 1.48 -3.77
CA PHE A 65 -10.25 2.13 -4.47
C PHE A 65 -9.56 3.14 -3.56
N LEU A 66 -8.24 3.02 -3.42
CA LEU A 66 -7.39 3.84 -2.59
C LEU A 66 -6.28 4.45 -3.44
N ARG A 67 -6.02 5.74 -3.26
CA ARG A 67 -4.93 6.45 -3.92
C ARG A 67 -3.97 7.00 -2.87
N TYR A 68 -2.78 6.44 -2.83
CA TYR A 68 -1.74 6.81 -1.90
C TYR A 68 -0.59 7.53 -2.59
N GLY A 69 -0.03 8.54 -1.93
CA GLY A 69 1.23 9.18 -2.30
C GLY A 69 2.35 8.71 -1.37
N LEU A 70 3.58 8.69 -1.87
CA LEU A 70 4.76 8.46 -1.04
C LEU A 70 4.88 9.58 0.01
N ALA A 71 5.10 9.22 1.27
CA ALA A 71 5.32 10.16 2.35
C ALA A 71 6.71 9.96 2.96
N ASP A 72 7.25 11.04 3.51
CA ASP A 72 8.60 11.05 4.05
C ASP A 72 8.75 10.20 5.32
N GLY A 73 9.98 9.75 5.54
CA GLY A 73 10.39 9.02 6.73
C GLY A 73 10.06 7.52 6.70
N THR A 74 10.20 6.92 7.88
CA THR A 74 9.93 5.50 8.13
C THR A 74 8.71 5.41 9.06
N PRO A 75 7.80 4.43 8.87
CA PRO A 75 6.69 4.22 9.78
C PRO A 75 7.17 4.07 11.23
N ALA A 76 6.61 4.88 12.12
CA ALA A 76 6.82 4.73 13.55
C ALA A 76 6.15 3.43 14.02
N THR A 77 6.89 2.60 14.74
CA THR A 77 6.36 1.39 15.36
C THR A 77 6.00 1.69 16.82
N GLY A 78 4.80 1.31 17.22
CA GLY A 78 4.41 1.34 18.63
C GLY A 78 4.88 0.07 19.34
N ASP A 79 5.24 0.20 20.62
CA ASP A 79 5.44 -0.95 21.50
C ASP A 79 4.09 -1.45 22.02
N MET A 80 3.71 -2.66 21.63
CA MET A 80 2.46 -3.28 22.06
C MET A 80 2.50 -3.77 23.52
N SER A 81 3.66 -3.76 24.17
CA SER A 81 3.87 -4.16 25.56
C SER A 81 3.82 -3.00 26.56
N ALA A 82 3.74 -1.75 26.09
CA ALA A 82 3.72 -0.58 26.95
C ALA A 82 2.37 -0.41 27.70
N PRO A 83 2.38 -0.24 29.05
CA PRO A 83 1.18 -0.10 29.86
C PRO A 83 0.60 1.31 29.75
N GLY A 84 -0.29 1.54 28.77
CA GLY A 84 -0.93 2.85 28.61
C GLY A 84 -1.85 3.00 27.40
N ARG A 85 -2.63 1.97 27.05
CA ARG A 85 -3.48 2.01 25.86
C ARG A 85 -4.95 2.24 26.22
N GLY A 86 -5.52 3.34 25.70
CA GLY A 86 -6.96 3.60 25.72
C GLY A 86 -7.34 4.96 26.31
N VAL A 87 -7.06 6.04 25.56
CA VAL A 87 -7.88 7.25 25.55
C VAL A 87 -8.14 7.64 24.11
#